data_AF-A0A4R3NBY1-F1
#
_entry.id   AF-A0A4R3NBY1-F1
#
_cell.length_a   1.000
_cell.length_b   1.000
_cell.length_c   1.000
_cell.angle_alpha   90.00
_cell.angle_beta   90.00
_cell.angle_gamma   90.00
#
_symmetry.space_group_name_H-M   'P 1'
#
loop_
_entity.id
_entity.type
_entity.pdbx_description
1 polymer ?
#
loop_
_entity_poly.entity_id
_entity_poly.type
_entity_poly.pdbx_seq_one_letter_code
_entity_poly.pdbx_strand_id
1 'polypeptide(L)'
;MITKPRRSEFAILLYAGLFLVGISGLVWVYFFALRSWNATSGSANHLSFSQSIDCLKFWSSDLCRSRFIQVFGYVPADLAQLQWLVAATLLAGIIAIAIGGYIAFLMPPEKWIKSGRTVAGMPELLQAAKAEKIDKRDGLHWFNGWRLALEREVRHFIIFGSIGGGKTQTMIGLIVSAIARHDKVLVFDIKGDFTEKLPPTIKPNGSRVQPIIIAPQDRRSHVWDIAKDLRIAEDAVELATRLIPESRDRFFSNSARAVLAACTIRLMHENPGRWTWADLVAETRRDHLELLEVAHRYHPDAVRFLDADYRQVASTLSTLTADTN
;
A
#
# COMPACT_ATOMS: atom_id res chain seq x y z
N MET A 1 0.88 2.56 9.69
CA MET A 1 1.95 2.66 10.71
C MET A 1 2.56 1.29 10.85
N ILE A 2 3.82 1.09 10.43
CA ILE A 2 4.51 -0.20 10.63
C ILE A 2 5.08 -0.15 12.04
N THR A 3 4.45 -0.87 12.96
CA THR A 3 4.99 -1.09 14.30
C THR A 3 5.89 -2.31 14.24
N LYS A 4 7.15 -2.16 14.64
CA LYS A 4 8.00 -3.32 14.87
C LYS A 4 7.37 -4.09 16.04
N PRO A 5 7.16 -5.42 15.94
CA PRO A 5 6.69 -6.20 17.07
C PRO A 5 7.63 -5.93 18.26
N ARG A 6 7.06 -5.77 19.47
CA ARG A 6 7.85 -5.63 20.69
C ARG A 6 8.90 -6.73 20.68
N ARG A 7 10.19 -6.36 20.65
CA ARG A 7 11.30 -7.32 20.62
C ARG A 7 11.13 -8.27 21.80
N SER A 8 10.81 -9.53 21.51
CA SER A 8 10.65 -10.61 22.51
C SER A 8 11.92 -10.81 23.35
N GLU A 9 13.07 -10.38 22.82
CA GLU A 9 14.38 -10.36 23.47
C GLU A 9 14.38 -9.66 24.84
N PHE A 10 13.52 -8.67 25.07
CA PHE A 10 13.48 -7.95 26.36
C PHE A 10 12.61 -8.63 27.43
N ALA A 11 11.63 -9.44 27.02
CA ALA A 11 10.90 -10.29 27.96
C ALA A 11 11.84 -11.33 28.60
N ILE A 12 12.90 -11.73 27.88
CA ILE A 12 13.92 -12.66 28.39
C ILE A 12 14.63 -12.07 29.62
N LEU A 13 14.90 -10.76 29.67
CA LEU A 13 15.53 -10.12 30.83
C LEU A 13 14.62 -10.16 32.07
N LEU A 14 13.31 -9.95 31.88
CA LEU A 14 12.33 -10.03 32.96
C LEU A 14 12.25 -11.46 33.52
N TYR A 15 12.13 -12.46 32.64
CA TYR A 15 12.09 -13.87 33.06
C TYR A 15 13.40 -14.35 33.67
N ALA A 16 14.55 -13.93 33.13
CA ALA A 16 15.87 -14.23 33.70
C ALA A 16 16.03 -13.61 35.09
N GLY A 17 15.56 -12.37 35.28
CA GLY A 17 15.56 -11.72 36.58
C GLY A 17 14.70 -12.45 37.62
N LEU A 18 13.47 -12.83 37.25
CA LEU A 18 12.58 -13.63 38.11
C LEU A 18 13.19 -14.98 38.48
N PHE A 19 13.84 -15.65 37.53
CA PHE A 19 14.54 -16.91 37.75
C PHE A 19 15.71 -16.77 38.72
N LEU A 20 16.54 -15.73 38.58
CA LEU A 20 17.66 -15.46 39.48
C LEU A 20 17.21 -15.17 40.92
N VAL A 21 16.15 -14.37 41.09
CA VAL A 21 15.56 -14.10 42.41
C VAL A 21 15.01 -15.39 43.02
N GLY A 22 14.31 -16.21 42.23
CA GLY A 22 13.76 -17.49 42.67
C GLY A 22 14.85 -18.48 43.14
N ILE A 23 15.91 -18.66 42.35
CA ILE A 23 17.03 -19.54 42.72
C ILE A 23 17.75 -19.02 43.96
N SER A 24 18.05 -17.71 44.02
CA SER A 24 18.72 -17.12 45.18
C SER A 24 17.91 -17.34 46.46
N GLY A 25 16.59 -17.18 46.40
CA GLY A 25 15.67 -17.51 47.50
C GLY A 25 15.73 -18.98 47.91
N LEU A 26 15.69 -19.91 46.94
CA LEU A 26 15.76 -21.35 47.22
C LEU A 26 17.10 -21.77 47.86
N VAL A 27 18.22 -21.24 47.35
CA VAL A 27 19.56 -21.48 47.91
C VAL A 27 19.62 -20.95 49.34
N TRP A 28 19.09 -19.75 49.59
CA TRP A 28 19.06 -19.20 50.94
C TRP A 28 18.20 -20.05 51.89
N VAL A 29 16.99 -20.44 51.49
CA VAL A 29 16.10 -21.30 52.30
C VAL A 29 16.80 -22.62 52.63
N TYR A 30 17.42 -23.25 51.65
CA TYR A 30 18.12 -24.51 51.85
C TYR A 30 19.28 -24.36 52.84
N PHE A 31 20.20 -23.41 52.62
CA PHE A 31 21.42 -23.32 53.43
C PHE A 31 21.21 -22.72 54.82
N PHE A 32 20.30 -21.76 54.97
CA PHE A 32 20.14 -21.00 56.21
C PHE A 32 18.90 -21.38 57.02
N ALA A 33 17.85 -21.90 56.39
CA ALA A 33 16.61 -22.26 57.10
C ALA A 33 16.42 -23.79 57.26
N LEU A 34 16.81 -24.60 56.27
CA LEU A 34 16.55 -26.05 56.29
C LEU A 34 17.77 -26.92 56.64
N ARG A 35 18.98 -26.51 56.23
CA ARG A 35 20.20 -27.28 56.47
C ARG A 35 20.55 -27.27 57.95
N SER A 36 20.67 -28.46 58.53
CA SER A 36 21.22 -28.64 59.87
C SER A 36 22.74 -28.51 59.86
N TRP A 37 23.29 -27.88 60.89
CA TRP A 37 24.72 -27.76 61.11
C TRP A 37 25.10 -28.46 62.43
N ASN A 38 26.25 -29.11 62.45
CA ASN A 38 26.72 -29.83 63.63
C ASN A 38 27.35 -28.86 64.61
N ALA A 39 26.72 -28.64 65.76
CA ALA A 39 27.30 -27.82 66.81
C ALA A 39 28.59 -28.46 67.38
N THR A 40 29.44 -27.65 68.00
CA THR A 40 30.64 -28.14 68.72
C THR A 40 30.31 -29.12 69.86
N SER A 41 29.05 -29.15 70.32
CA SER A 41 28.50 -30.11 71.29
C SER A 41 28.08 -31.46 70.68
N GLY A 42 28.20 -31.64 69.37
CA GLY A 42 27.81 -32.87 68.66
C GLY A 42 26.33 -32.99 68.30
N SER A 43 25.50 -32.01 68.66
CA SER A 43 24.08 -31.95 68.29
C SER A 43 23.86 -31.25 66.93
N ALA A 44 22.98 -31.80 66.09
CA ALA A 44 22.58 -31.17 64.83
C ALA A 44 21.44 -30.18 65.09
N ASN A 45 21.72 -28.88 64.96
CA ASN A 45 20.75 -27.81 65.16
C ASN A 45 20.47 -27.07 63.84
N HIS A 46 19.37 -26.33 63.79
CA HIS A 46 19.03 -25.42 62.69
C HIS A 46 18.93 -24.00 63.22
N LEU A 47 19.14 -23.00 62.35
CA LEU A 47 18.84 -21.60 62.70
C LEU A 47 17.33 -21.42 62.72
N SER A 48 16.82 -20.63 63.68
CA SER A 48 15.42 -20.23 63.62
C SER A 48 15.17 -19.31 62.43
N PHE A 49 13.92 -19.22 61.98
CA PHE A 49 13.56 -18.39 60.83
C PHE A 49 13.95 -16.90 60.99
N SER A 50 13.87 -16.35 62.20
CA SER A 50 14.32 -14.98 62.46
C SER A 50 15.84 -14.83 62.36
N GLN A 51 16.60 -15.85 62.81
CA GLN A 51 18.05 -15.89 62.73
C GLN A 51 18.55 -16.12 61.29
N SER A 52 17.82 -16.90 60.49
CA SER A 52 18.16 -17.10 59.09
C SER A 52 17.98 -15.81 58.29
N ILE A 53 16.96 -14.99 58.60
CA ILE A 53 16.73 -13.67 57.96
C ILE A 53 17.88 -12.70 58.23
N ASP A 54 18.46 -12.74 59.43
CA ASP A 54 19.67 -11.97 59.73
C ASP A 54 20.85 -12.35 58.81
N CYS A 55 20.88 -13.57 58.27
CA CYS A 55 21.87 -14.02 57.29
C CYS A 55 21.61 -13.58 55.84
N LEU A 56 20.45 -12.98 55.55
CA LEU A 56 20.16 -12.33 54.27
C LEU A 56 20.71 -10.88 54.22
N LYS A 57 20.99 -10.28 55.38
CA LYS A 57 21.44 -8.89 55.50
C LYS A 57 22.92 -8.75 55.16
N PHE A 58 23.25 -8.72 53.86
CA PHE A 58 24.63 -8.64 53.38
C PHE A 58 25.41 -7.42 53.91
N TRP A 59 24.73 -6.34 54.29
CA TRP A 59 25.33 -5.13 54.87
C TRP A 59 25.80 -5.30 56.32
N SER A 60 25.51 -6.43 56.96
CA SER A 60 25.93 -6.74 58.33
C SER A 60 26.37 -8.20 58.43
N SER A 61 27.52 -8.51 57.83
CA SER A 61 28.13 -9.84 57.89
C SER A 61 28.37 -10.33 59.32
N ASP A 62 28.62 -9.40 60.25
CA ASP A 62 28.81 -9.67 61.67
C ASP A 62 27.56 -10.23 62.35
N LEU A 63 26.36 -9.85 61.88
CA LEU A 63 25.11 -10.28 62.50
C LEU A 63 24.89 -11.78 62.31
N CYS A 64 24.99 -12.26 61.07
CA CYS A 64 24.89 -13.69 60.80
C CYS A 64 26.02 -14.48 61.46
N ARG A 65 27.25 -13.95 61.43
CA ARG A 65 28.40 -14.56 62.10
C ARG A 65 28.14 -14.75 63.59
N SER A 66 27.56 -13.74 64.24
CA SER A 66 27.18 -13.80 65.66
C SER A 66 26.10 -14.87 65.94
N ARG A 67 25.12 -15.04 65.03
CA ARG A 67 24.11 -16.11 65.15
C ARG A 67 24.72 -17.50 65.03
N PHE A 68 25.64 -17.69 64.09
CA PHE A 68 26.35 -18.97 63.95
C PHE A 68 27.19 -19.30 65.18
N ILE A 69 27.88 -18.31 65.76
CA ILE A 69 28.62 -18.51 67.02
C ILE A 69 27.66 -18.82 68.18
N GLN A 70 26.53 -18.11 68.27
CA GLN A 70 25.54 -18.29 69.34
C GLN A 70 24.88 -19.68 69.32
N VAL A 71 24.61 -20.23 68.12
CA VAL A 71 23.84 -21.48 67.96
C VAL A 71 24.75 -22.70 67.79
N PHE A 72 25.90 -22.55 67.12
CA PHE A 72 26.77 -23.68 66.75
C PHE A 72 28.16 -23.65 67.40
N GLY A 73 28.59 -22.50 67.95
CA GLY A 73 29.90 -22.35 68.59
C GLY A 73 31.08 -22.19 67.63
N TYR A 74 30.85 -22.15 66.32
CA TYR A 74 31.87 -21.90 65.30
C TYR A 74 31.28 -21.19 64.08
N VAL A 75 32.14 -20.70 63.19
CA VAL A 75 31.75 -20.04 61.94
C VAL A 75 32.26 -20.89 60.76
N PRO A 76 31.40 -21.31 59.82
CA PRO A 76 31.85 -21.99 58.61
C PRO A 76 32.78 -21.10 57.78
N ALA A 77 33.87 -21.66 57.24
CA ALA A 77 34.84 -20.91 56.45
C ALA A 77 34.21 -20.27 55.19
N ASP A 78 33.26 -20.96 54.56
CA ASP A 78 32.61 -20.52 53.32
C ASP A 78 31.38 -19.61 53.57
N LEU A 79 31.07 -19.28 54.83
CA LEU A 79 29.87 -18.52 55.19
C LEU A 79 29.81 -17.17 54.46
N ALA A 80 30.93 -16.44 54.45
CA ALA A 80 31.02 -15.14 53.80
C ALA A 80 30.85 -15.25 52.28
N GLN A 81 31.43 -16.28 51.66
CA GLN A 81 31.30 -16.51 50.21
C GLN A 81 29.86 -16.82 49.83
N LEU A 82 29.19 -17.68 50.61
CA LEU A 82 27.79 -18.04 50.40
C LEU A 82 26.86 -16.83 50.55
N GLN A 83 27.08 -16.00 51.58
CA GLN A 83 26.32 -14.76 51.79
C GLN A 83 26.46 -13.79 50.61
N TRP A 84 27.69 -13.58 50.15
CA TRP A 84 27.96 -12.72 49.01
C TRP A 84 27.33 -13.25 47.72
N LEU A 85 27.38 -14.56 47.49
CA LEU A 85 26.80 -15.19 46.30
C LEU A 85 25.27 -15.05 46.26
N VAL A 86 24.59 -15.29 47.39
CA VAL A 86 23.14 -15.10 47.51
C VAL A 86 22.77 -13.63 47.32
N ALA A 87 23.49 -12.72 47.98
CA ALA A 87 23.22 -11.28 47.89
C ALA A 87 23.45 -10.72 46.47
N ALA A 88 24.56 -11.09 45.82
CA ALA A 88 24.90 -10.62 44.48
C ALA A 88 23.90 -11.12 43.42
N THR A 89 23.50 -12.40 43.50
CA THR A 89 22.50 -12.97 42.58
C THR A 89 21.11 -12.38 42.78
N LEU A 90 20.72 -12.11 44.02
CA LEU A 90 19.45 -11.43 44.33
C LEU A 90 19.44 -10.01 43.77
N LEU A 91 20.52 -9.25 43.98
CA LEU A 91 20.64 -7.88 43.48
C LEU A 91 20.63 -7.83 41.94
N ALA A 92 21.38 -8.73 41.29
CA ALA A 92 21.39 -8.83 39.84
C ALA A 92 20.00 -9.18 39.27
N GLY A 93 19.27 -10.08 39.94
CA GLY A 93 17.89 -10.43 39.58
C GLY A 93 16.93 -9.24 39.69
N ILE A 94 17.01 -8.47 40.79
CA ILE A 94 16.19 -7.26 41.00
C ILE A 94 16.48 -6.21 39.92
N ILE A 95 17.75 -5.96 39.62
CA ILE A 95 18.17 -5.01 38.57
C ILE A 95 17.64 -5.45 37.20
N ALA A 96 17.72 -6.75 36.88
CA ALA A 96 17.21 -7.30 35.63
C ALA A 96 15.68 -7.17 35.52
N ILE A 97 14.93 -7.39 36.61
CA ILE A 97 13.47 -7.17 36.66
C ILE A 97 13.15 -5.68 36.46
N ALA A 98 13.88 -4.78 37.13
CA ALA A 98 13.65 -3.34 37.02
C ALA A 98 13.89 -2.83 35.59
N ILE A 99 15.02 -3.23 34.97
CA ILE A 99 15.35 -2.87 33.58
C ILE A 99 14.36 -3.51 32.61
N GLY A 100 14.07 -4.81 32.76
CA GLY A 100 13.11 -5.53 31.92
C GLY A 100 11.71 -4.95 32.01
N GLY A 101 11.26 -4.59 33.22
CA GLY A 101 9.97 -3.94 33.47
C GLY A 101 9.91 -2.52 32.90
N TYR A 102 10.97 -1.73 33.08
CA TYR A 102 11.06 -0.39 32.47
C TYR A 102 10.97 -0.46 30.95
N ILE A 103 11.72 -1.37 30.31
CA ILE A 103 11.68 -1.53 28.86
C ILE A 103 10.33 -2.09 28.38
N ALA A 104 9.76 -3.06 29.10
CA ALA A 104 8.52 -3.72 28.71
C ALA A 104 7.28 -2.83 28.89
N PHE A 105 7.24 -1.98 29.91
CA PHE A 105 6.03 -1.24 30.29
C PHE A 105 6.16 0.27 30.13
N LEU A 106 7.33 0.86 30.38
CA LEU A 106 7.51 2.31 30.45
C LEU A 106 8.21 2.90 29.22
N MET A 107 9.06 2.12 28.54
CA MET A 107 9.77 2.61 27.36
C MET A 107 8.79 2.78 26.18
N PRO A 108 8.66 4.00 25.62
CA PRO A 108 7.81 4.23 24.47
C PRO A 108 8.30 3.38 23.29
N PRO A 109 7.40 2.71 22.54
CA PRO A 109 7.82 1.96 21.36
C PRO A 109 8.48 2.91 20.36
N GLU A 110 9.61 2.49 19.78
CA GLU A 110 10.23 3.22 18.67
C GLU A 110 9.22 3.35 17.53
N LYS A 111 8.77 4.59 17.28
CA LYS A 111 7.88 4.92 16.18
C LYS A 111 8.72 5.46 15.03
N TRP A 112 8.93 4.66 13.98
CA TRP A 112 9.41 5.20 12.72
C TRP A 112 8.26 5.85 11.96
N ILE A 113 8.28 7.18 11.90
CA ILE A 113 7.34 7.96 11.10
C ILE A 113 7.82 7.91 9.64
N LYS A 114 7.39 6.88 8.90
CA LYS A 114 7.43 6.92 7.43
C LYS A 114 6.25 7.75 6.94
N SER A 115 6.48 9.06 6.79
CA SER A 115 5.62 10.05 6.13
C SER A 115 4.55 10.76 6.98
N GLY A 116 4.63 12.11 6.95
CA GLY A 116 3.52 13.08 7.00
C GLY A 116 2.63 13.17 8.25
N ARG A 117 1.93 14.31 8.39
CA ARG A 117 0.78 14.43 9.29
C ARG A 117 -0.29 13.44 8.84
N THR A 118 -0.55 12.44 9.65
CA THR A 118 -1.61 11.44 9.39
C THR A 118 -2.89 11.93 10.05
N VAL A 119 -3.97 12.10 9.28
CA VAL A 119 -5.27 12.60 9.79
C VAL A 119 -5.88 11.62 10.80
N ALA A 120 -5.66 10.32 10.61
CA ALA A 120 -6.18 9.25 11.47
C ALA A 120 -5.32 7.98 11.32
N GLY A 121 -5.34 7.10 12.34
CA GLY A 121 -4.75 5.78 12.27
C GLY A 121 -5.62 4.78 11.50
N MET A 122 -5.12 3.55 11.31
CA MET A 122 -5.86 2.52 10.57
C MET A 122 -7.17 2.10 11.27
N PRO A 123 -7.21 1.87 12.60
CA PRO A 123 -8.45 1.54 13.29
C PRO A 123 -9.53 2.61 13.10
N GLU A 124 -9.15 3.89 13.21
CA GLU A 124 -10.06 5.02 13.05
C GLU A 124 -10.56 5.14 11.60
N LEU A 125 -9.68 4.93 10.61
CA LEU A 125 -10.08 4.91 9.19
C LEU A 125 -11.06 3.77 8.88
N LEU A 126 -10.83 2.57 9.45
CA LEU A 126 -11.74 1.43 9.29
C LEU A 126 -13.08 1.68 9.97
N GLN A 127 -13.10 2.35 11.13
CA GLN A 127 -14.32 2.73 11.81
C GLN A 127 -15.11 3.77 11.01
N ALA A 128 -14.43 4.80 10.48
CA ALA A 128 -15.05 5.79 9.60
C ALA A 128 -15.62 5.16 8.33
N ALA A 129 -14.90 4.21 7.71
CA ALA A 129 -15.38 3.48 6.54
C ALA A 129 -16.65 2.68 6.82
N LYS A 130 -16.75 2.06 8.01
CA LYS A 130 -17.97 1.34 8.42
C LYS A 130 -19.16 2.30 8.59
N ALA A 131 -18.94 3.47 9.17
CA ALA A 131 -19.98 4.49 9.35
C ALA A 131 -20.45 5.07 8.01
N GLU A 132 -19.60 5.06 6.99
CA GLU A 132 -19.93 5.55 5.64
C GLU A 132 -20.78 4.56 4.82
N LYS A 133 -20.81 3.27 5.20
CA LYS A 133 -21.60 2.25 4.47
C LYS A 133 -23.09 2.41 4.77
N ILE A 134 -23.81 2.95 3.80
CA ILE A 134 -25.28 2.99 3.79
C ILE A 134 -25.85 1.63 3.36
N ASP A 135 -25.16 0.92 2.46
CA ASP A 135 -25.51 -0.41 1.96
C ASP A 135 -24.69 -1.51 2.67
N LYS A 136 -25.26 -2.72 2.78
CA LYS A 136 -24.56 -3.92 3.25
C LYS A 136 -23.52 -4.44 2.25
N ARG A 137 -23.62 -4.05 0.98
CA ARG A 137 -22.67 -4.47 -0.06
C ARG A 137 -21.30 -3.80 0.13
N ASP A 138 -20.26 -4.61 0.00
CA ASP A 138 -18.89 -4.15 0.03
C ASP A 138 -18.49 -3.49 -1.30
N GLY A 139 -18.00 -2.26 -1.23
CA GLY A 139 -17.36 -1.63 -2.36
C GLY A 139 -15.89 -2.02 -2.53
N LEU A 140 -15.19 -1.28 -3.38
CA LEU A 140 -13.80 -1.52 -3.77
C LEU A 140 -12.88 -1.48 -2.57
N HIS A 141 -12.07 -2.52 -2.41
CA HIS A 141 -10.99 -2.55 -1.44
C HIS A 141 -9.86 -1.64 -1.92
N TRP A 142 -9.30 -0.85 -1.00
CA TRP A 142 -8.19 0.05 -1.32
C TRP A 142 -6.89 -0.39 -0.65
N PHE A 143 -6.90 -0.54 0.68
CA PHE A 143 -5.73 -0.95 1.45
C PHE A 143 -6.15 -1.45 2.84
N ASN A 144 -5.41 -2.42 3.41
CA ASN A 144 -5.54 -2.85 4.81
C ASN A 144 -6.97 -3.10 5.33
N GLY A 145 -7.86 -3.62 4.47
CA GLY A 145 -9.26 -3.92 4.80
C GLY A 145 -10.21 -2.73 4.68
N TRP A 146 -9.68 -1.53 4.39
CA TRP A 146 -10.47 -0.36 4.07
C TRP A 146 -11.14 -0.55 2.70
N ARG A 147 -12.43 -0.22 2.63
CA ARG A 147 -13.24 -0.31 1.43
C ARG A 147 -13.95 1.02 1.17
N LEU A 148 -13.98 1.41 -0.09
CA LEU A 148 -14.78 2.55 -0.56
C LEU A 148 -16.26 2.15 -0.50
N ALA A 149 -17.13 3.08 -0.12
CA ALA A 149 -18.57 2.86 -0.21
C ALA A 149 -19.00 2.86 -1.69
N LEU A 150 -19.97 2.02 -2.07
CA LEU A 150 -20.46 1.92 -3.45
C LEU A 150 -20.91 3.29 -4.01
N GLU A 151 -21.58 4.10 -3.19
CA GLU A 151 -22.02 5.44 -3.60
C GLU A 151 -20.86 6.37 -3.94
N ARG A 152 -19.68 6.17 -3.36
CA ARG A 152 -18.50 7.00 -3.65
C ARG A 152 -17.74 6.53 -4.88
N GLU A 153 -17.85 5.26 -5.24
CA GLU A 153 -17.25 4.74 -6.48
C GLU A 153 -17.75 5.49 -7.72
N VAL A 154 -19.03 5.86 -7.73
CA VAL A 154 -19.68 6.54 -8.87
C VAL A 154 -19.58 8.07 -8.84
N ARG A 155 -19.04 8.67 -7.77
CA ARG A 155 -18.92 10.14 -7.64
C ARG A 155 -17.61 10.70 -8.20
N HIS A 156 -16.76 9.84 -8.75
CA HIS A 156 -15.37 10.13 -9.09
C HIS A 156 -14.55 10.57 -7.86
N PHE A 157 -13.24 10.40 -7.93
CA PHE A 157 -12.34 10.88 -6.87
C PHE A 157 -10.98 11.21 -7.46
N ILE A 158 -10.27 12.13 -6.78
CA ILE A 158 -8.93 12.56 -7.15
C ILE A 158 -7.92 12.02 -6.13
N ILE A 159 -6.80 11.49 -6.63
CA ILE A 159 -5.65 11.09 -5.81
C ILE A 159 -4.54 12.10 -6.05
N PHE A 160 -4.28 12.95 -5.07
CA PHE A 160 -3.23 13.97 -5.14
C PHE A 160 -2.04 13.60 -4.24
N GLY A 161 -0.85 14.07 -4.58
CA GLY A 161 0.36 13.84 -3.79
C GLY A 161 1.65 14.15 -4.55
N SER A 162 2.75 14.29 -3.82
CA SER A 162 4.08 14.56 -4.39
C SER A 162 4.61 13.39 -5.23
N ILE A 163 5.68 13.65 -6.00
CA ILE A 163 6.46 12.58 -6.66
C ILE A 163 7.00 11.64 -5.57
N GLY A 164 6.88 10.33 -5.78
CA GLY A 164 7.25 9.33 -4.77
C GLY A 164 6.24 9.14 -3.63
N GLY A 165 5.16 9.92 -3.57
CA GLY A 165 4.13 9.83 -2.52
C GLY A 165 3.21 8.60 -2.59
N GLY A 166 3.51 7.61 -3.43
CA GLY A 166 2.74 6.37 -3.52
C GLY A 166 1.46 6.42 -4.37
N LYS A 167 1.18 7.51 -5.10
CA LYS A 167 -0.03 7.65 -5.93
C LYS A 167 -0.32 6.43 -6.82
N THR A 168 0.68 5.97 -7.58
CA THR A 168 0.54 4.80 -8.46
C THR A 168 0.19 3.53 -7.69
N GLN A 169 0.84 3.29 -6.55
CA GLN A 169 0.55 2.12 -5.69
C GLN A 169 -0.87 2.18 -5.12
N THR A 170 -1.28 3.38 -4.70
CA THR A 170 -2.63 3.66 -4.26
C THR A 170 -3.66 3.37 -5.37
N MET A 171 -3.41 3.77 -6.62
CA MET A 171 -4.30 3.47 -7.75
C MET A 171 -4.36 1.97 -8.08
N ILE A 172 -3.22 1.28 -8.05
CA ILE A 172 -3.15 -0.17 -8.33
C ILE A 172 -4.07 -0.96 -7.38
N GLY A 173 -4.09 -0.63 -6.08
CA GLY A 173 -4.97 -1.32 -5.13
C GLY A 173 -6.45 -1.28 -5.53
N LEU A 174 -6.93 -0.11 -5.95
CA LEU A 174 -8.31 0.07 -6.42
C LEU A 174 -8.56 -0.67 -7.73
N ILE A 175 -7.65 -0.56 -8.70
CA ILE A 175 -7.80 -1.21 -10.01
C ILE A 175 -7.84 -2.73 -9.85
N VAL A 176 -6.95 -3.30 -9.04
CA VAL A 176 -6.92 -4.74 -8.74
C VAL A 176 -8.23 -5.17 -8.08
N SER A 177 -8.75 -4.37 -7.12
CA SER A 177 -10.05 -4.67 -6.52
C SER A 177 -11.20 -4.65 -7.53
N ALA A 178 -11.18 -3.73 -8.51
CA ALA A 178 -12.19 -3.64 -9.56
C ALA A 178 -12.10 -4.84 -10.51
N ILE A 179 -10.90 -5.21 -10.95
CA ILE A 179 -10.65 -6.40 -11.77
C ILE A 179 -11.12 -7.68 -11.05
N ALA A 180 -10.82 -7.80 -9.75
CA ALA A 180 -11.23 -8.96 -8.95
C ALA A 180 -12.75 -9.06 -8.78
N ARG A 181 -13.46 -7.92 -8.81
CA ARG A 181 -14.94 -7.85 -8.83
C ARG A 181 -15.53 -8.06 -10.23
N HIS A 182 -14.69 -8.24 -11.25
CA HIS A 182 -15.05 -8.33 -12.68
C HIS A 182 -15.64 -7.05 -13.27
N ASP A 183 -15.30 -5.90 -12.70
CA ASP A 183 -15.63 -4.61 -13.30
C ASP A 183 -14.80 -4.35 -14.56
N LYS A 184 -15.37 -3.66 -15.54
CA LYS A 184 -14.61 -3.17 -16.69
C LYS A 184 -13.76 -1.98 -16.25
N VAL A 185 -12.47 -2.04 -16.54
CA VAL A 185 -11.52 -0.97 -16.21
C VAL A 185 -10.80 -0.51 -17.47
N LEU A 186 -10.83 0.81 -17.72
CA LEU A 186 -10.02 1.47 -18.73
C LEU A 186 -8.91 2.25 -18.00
N VAL A 187 -7.65 1.95 -18.31
CA VAL A 187 -6.50 2.58 -17.67
C VAL A 187 -5.71 3.36 -18.71
N PHE A 188 -5.53 4.65 -18.47
CA PHE A 188 -4.62 5.48 -19.25
C PHE A 188 -3.21 5.41 -18.64
N ASP A 189 -2.30 4.73 -19.34
CA ASP A 189 -0.97 4.39 -18.83
C ASP A 189 0.14 4.89 -19.75
N ILE A 190 0.55 6.15 -19.58
CA ILE A 190 1.64 6.75 -20.36
C ILE A 190 3.00 6.08 -20.05
N LYS A 191 3.21 5.64 -18.80
CA LYS A 191 4.54 5.18 -18.32
C LYS A 191 4.75 3.66 -18.46
N GLY A 192 3.69 2.90 -18.65
CA GLY A 192 3.73 1.43 -18.65
C GLY A 192 3.69 0.80 -17.26
N ASP A 193 3.59 1.61 -16.20
CA ASP A 193 3.58 1.16 -14.80
C ASP A 193 2.42 0.20 -14.52
N PHE A 194 1.24 0.51 -15.07
CA PHE A 194 0.04 -0.31 -14.87
C PHE A 194 0.07 -1.53 -15.78
N THR A 195 0.53 -1.37 -17.02
CA THR A 195 0.69 -2.47 -17.98
C THR A 195 1.62 -3.56 -17.44
N GLU A 196 2.66 -3.19 -16.69
CA GLU A 196 3.57 -4.12 -16.02
C GLU A 196 2.93 -4.80 -14.79
N LYS A 197 2.20 -4.03 -13.97
CA LYS A 197 1.81 -4.46 -12.61
C LYS A 197 0.41 -5.04 -12.50
N LEU A 198 -0.49 -4.76 -13.45
CA LEU A 198 -1.87 -5.20 -13.36
C LEU A 198 -2.01 -6.70 -13.66
N PRO A 199 -2.78 -7.44 -12.84
CA PRO A 199 -2.97 -8.86 -13.03
C PRO A 199 -3.92 -9.16 -14.19
N PRO A 200 -3.87 -10.38 -14.77
CA PRO A 200 -4.90 -10.83 -15.68
C PRO A 200 -6.25 -10.95 -14.98
N THR A 201 -7.32 -10.78 -15.75
CA THR A 201 -8.68 -11.08 -15.27
C THR A 201 -8.85 -12.59 -15.23
N ILE A 202 -9.31 -13.13 -14.10
CA ILE A 202 -9.67 -14.54 -13.96
C ILE A 202 -11.17 -14.65 -14.27
N LYS A 203 -11.55 -15.44 -15.28
CA LYS A 203 -12.97 -15.70 -15.60
C LYS A 203 -13.56 -16.76 -14.65
N PRO A 204 -14.91 -16.85 -14.53
CA PRO A 204 -15.56 -17.85 -13.67
C PRO A 204 -15.18 -19.30 -13.98
N ASN A 205 -14.76 -19.60 -15.22
CA ASN A 205 -14.27 -20.90 -15.64
C ASN A 205 -12.77 -21.14 -15.36
N GLY A 206 -12.12 -20.26 -14.60
CA GLY A 206 -10.70 -20.32 -14.25
C GLY A 206 -9.74 -19.83 -15.34
N SER A 207 -10.23 -19.42 -16.51
CA SER A 207 -9.34 -18.95 -17.59
C SER A 207 -8.78 -17.56 -17.29
N ARG A 208 -7.54 -17.33 -17.74
CA ARG A 208 -6.81 -16.07 -17.53
C ARG A 208 -6.88 -15.24 -18.81
N VAL A 209 -7.38 -14.02 -18.70
CA VAL A 209 -7.42 -13.05 -19.81
C VAL A 209 -6.50 -11.89 -19.49
N GLN A 210 -5.51 -11.68 -20.35
CA GLN A 210 -4.60 -10.54 -20.21
C GLN A 210 -5.33 -9.23 -20.54
N PRO A 211 -4.91 -8.09 -19.95
CA PRO A 211 -5.43 -6.79 -20.34
C PRO A 211 -5.25 -6.53 -21.83
N ILE A 212 -6.25 -5.91 -22.46
CA ILE A 212 -6.15 -5.43 -23.83
C ILE A 212 -5.29 -4.16 -23.82
N ILE A 213 -4.22 -4.17 -24.61
CA ILE A 213 -3.35 -3.00 -24.80
C ILE A 213 -3.78 -2.29 -26.09
N ILE A 214 -3.94 -0.97 -26.02
CA ILE A 214 -4.13 -0.10 -27.18
C ILE A 214 -3.02 0.96 -27.15
N ALA A 215 -1.93 0.69 -27.85
CA ALA A 215 -0.74 1.53 -27.94
C ALA A 215 -0.03 1.27 -29.28
N PRO A 216 -0.08 2.20 -30.26
CA PRO A 216 0.47 1.99 -31.60
C PRO A 216 1.95 1.57 -31.63
N GLN A 217 2.72 1.96 -30.62
CA GLN A 217 4.13 1.63 -30.46
C GLN A 217 4.42 0.25 -29.83
N ASP A 218 3.41 -0.44 -29.26
CA ASP A 218 3.59 -1.75 -28.60
C ASP A 218 3.16 -2.89 -29.54
N ARG A 219 4.06 -3.86 -29.77
CA ARG A 219 3.80 -5.03 -30.63
C ARG A 219 2.63 -5.90 -30.14
N ARG A 220 2.31 -5.88 -28.84
CA ARG A 220 1.20 -6.61 -28.23
C ARG A 220 -0.13 -5.88 -28.39
N SER A 221 -0.12 -4.64 -28.88
CA SER A 221 -1.31 -3.83 -29.02
C SER A 221 -2.34 -4.49 -29.92
N HIS A 222 -3.60 -4.38 -29.51
CA HIS A 222 -4.72 -4.57 -30.41
C HIS A 222 -4.89 -3.33 -31.30
N VAL A 223 -5.45 -3.54 -32.48
CA VAL A 223 -5.86 -2.46 -33.38
C VAL A 223 -7.32 -2.14 -33.09
N TRP A 224 -7.62 -0.86 -32.92
CA TRP A 224 -8.99 -0.40 -32.77
C TRP A 224 -9.72 -0.45 -34.12
N ASP A 225 -10.73 -1.31 -34.21
CA ASP A 225 -11.61 -1.45 -35.37
C ASP A 225 -12.69 -0.35 -35.36
N ILE A 226 -12.29 0.85 -35.78
CA ILE A 226 -13.13 2.05 -35.77
C ILE A 226 -14.40 1.91 -36.60
N ALA A 227 -14.36 1.13 -37.69
CA ALA A 227 -15.50 0.94 -38.59
C ALA A 227 -16.67 0.20 -37.94
N LYS A 228 -16.43 -0.54 -36.84
CA LYS A 228 -17.49 -1.18 -36.05
C LYS A 228 -18.12 -0.26 -35.00
N ASP A 229 -17.40 0.78 -34.59
CA ASP A 229 -17.84 1.70 -33.55
C ASP A 229 -18.61 2.89 -34.11
N LEU A 230 -18.29 3.36 -35.32
CA LEU A 230 -19.06 4.41 -36.00
C LEU A 230 -20.27 3.81 -36.71
N ARG A 231 -21.47 4.18 -36.27
CA ARG A 231 -22.74 3.61 -36.75
C ARG A 231 -23.60 4.64 -37.47
N ILE A 232 -23.51 5.90 -37.06
CA ILE A 232 -24.25 7.03 -37.64
C ILE A 232 -23.30 8.19 -37.98
N ALA A 233 -23.73 9.11 -38.84
CA ALA A 233 -22.88 10.21 -39.31
C ALA A 233 -22.39 11.11 -38.15
N GLU A 234 -23.19 11.25 -37.10
CA GLU A 234 -22.84 11.99 -35.88
C GLU A 234 -21.63 11.38 -35.17
N ASP A 235 -21.43 10.06 -35.24
CA ASP A 235 -20.25 9.40 -34.66
C ASP A 235 -18.97 9.85 -35.39
N ALA A 236 -19.05 10.02 -36.72
CA ALA A 236 -17.93 10.53 -37.52
C ALA A 236 -17.60 12.00 -37.20
N VAL A 237 -18.62 12.83 -36.97
CA VAL A 237 -18.44 14.23 -36.55
C VAL A 237 -17.82 14.30 -35.15
N GLU A 238 -18.27 13.47 -34.21
CA GLU A 238 -17.69 13.40 -32.87
C GLU A 238 -16.25 12.88 -32.93
N LEU A 239 -15.97 11.84 -33.73
CA LEU A 239 -14.61 11.34 -33.95
C LEU A 239 -13.69 12.47 -34.46
N ALA A 240 -14.12 13.19 -35.49
CA ALA A 240 -13.33 14.29 -36.05
C ALA A 240 -13.05 15.38 -34.99
N THR A 241 -14.05 15.70 -34.17
CA THR A 241 -13.93 16.67 -33.07
C THR A 241 -12.93 16.23 -32.00
N ARG A 242 -12.84 14.92 -31.72
CA ARG A 242 -11.89 14.35 -30.75
C ARG A 242 -10.47 14.22 -31.29
N LEU A 243 -10.31 13.94 -32.59
CA LEU A 243 -9.00 13.80 -33.22
C LEU A 243 -8.33 15.15 -33.47
N ILE A 244 -9.09 16.14 -33.95
CA ILE A 244 -8.56 17.47 -34.28
C ILE A 244 -8.90 18.42 -33.13
N PRO A 245 -7.94 18.78 -32.26
CA PRO A 245 -8.17 19.73 -31.17
C PRO A 245 -8.46 21.13 -31.71
N GLU A 246 -9.09 21.97 -30.89
CA GLU A 246 -9.35 23.35 -31.29
C GLU A 246 -8.04 24.12 -31.38
N SER A 247 -7.80 24.74 -32.53
CA SER A 247 -6.63 25.60 -32.76
C SER A 247 -6.95 27.06 -32.46
N ARG A 248 -5.92 27.92 -32.36
CA ARG A 248 -6.10 29.36 -32.14
C ARG A 248 -7.02 30.00 -33.19
N ASP A 249 -6.93 29.53 -34.42
CA ASP A 249 -7.85 29.90 -35.49
C ASP A 249 -8.90 28.80 -35.68
N ARG A 250 -10.06 29.04 -35.06
CA ARG A 250 -11.21 28.14 -35.11
C ARG A 250 -11.65 27.79 -36.53
N PHE A 251 -11.40 28.66 -37.51
CA PHE A 251 -11.79 28.36 -38.88
C PHE A 251 -11.07 27.10 -39.37
N PHE A 252 -9.74 27.02 -39.25
CA PHE A 252 -8.98 25.88 -39.78
C PHE A 252 -9.27 24.56 -39.06
N SER A 253 -9.41 24.58 -37.73
CA SER A 253 -9.76 23.37 -36.98
C SER A 253 -11.18 22.89 -37.31
N ASN A 254 -12.15 23.80 -37.47
CA ASN A 254 -13.50 23.42 -37.89
C ASN A 254 -13.55 22.93 -39.34
N SER A 255 -12.81 23.56 -40.24
CA SER A 255 -12.68 23.12 -41.63
C SER A 255 -12.11 21.71 -41.72
N ALA A 256 -10.99 21.44 -41.03
CA ALA A 256 -10.36 20.13 -41.02
C ALA A 256 -11.28 19.05 -40.42
N ARG A 257 -11.99 19.35 -39.32
CA ARG A 257 -13.00 18.45 -38.74
C ARG A 257 -14.12 18.12 -39.73
N ALA A 258 -14.64 19.12 -40.44
CA ALA A 258 -15.73 18.93 -41.40
C ALA A 258 -15.30 18.05 -42.57
N VAL A 259 -14.09 18.28 -43.12
CA VAL A 259 -13.54 17.44 -44.18
C VAL A 259 -13.29 16.01 -43.70
N LEU A 260 -12.70 15.83 -42.51
CA LEU A 260 -12.48 14.51 -41.93
C LEU A 260 -13.79 13.75 -41.73
N ALA A 261 -14.82 14.41 -41.17
CA ALA A 261 -16.14 13.83 -41.01
C ALA A 261 -16.74 13.41 -42.36
N ALA A 262 -16.66 14.26 -43.40
CA ALA A 262 -17.14 13.94 -44.74
C ALA A 262 -16.47 12.68 -45.32
N CYS A 263 -15.14 12.58 -45.19
CA CYS A 263 -14.34 11.42 -45.60
C CYS A 263 -14.78 10.16 -44.85
N THR A 264 -14.93 10.24 -43.53
CA THR A 264 -15.37 9.13 -42.70
C THR A 264 -16.79 8.68 -43.06
N ILE A 265 -17.74 9.60 -43.23
CA ILE A 265 -19.13 9.29 -43.61
C ILE A 265 -19.19 8.58 -44.96
N ARG A 266 -18.38 9.03 -45.93
CA ARG A 266 -18.27 8.32 -47.22
C ARG A 266 -17.79 6.88 -47.01
N LEU A 267 -16.72 6.66 -46.25
CA LEU A 267 -16.22 5.30 -45.99
C LEU A 267 -17.23 4.42 -45.27
N MET A 268 -18.00 5.00 -44.34
CA MET A 268 -19.10 4.31 -43.68
C MET A 268 -20.19 3.88 -44.67
N HIS A 269 -20.49 4.70 -45.69
CA HIS A 269 -21.50 4.40 -46.71
C HIS A 269 -21.02 3.41 -47.78
N GLU A 270 -19.82 3.62 -48.33
CA GLU A 270 -19.26 2.82 -49.42
C GLU A 270 -18.74 1.45 -48.93
N ASN A 271 -18.15 1.42 -47.73
CA ASN A 271 -17.47 0.24 -47.18
C ASN A 271 -17.92 -0.07 -45.73
N PRO A 272 -19.23 -0.27 -45.47
CA PRO A 272 -19.76 -0.39 -44.11
C PRO A 272 -19.10 -1.53 -43.33
N GLY A 273 -18.57 -1.19 -42.15
CA GLY A 273 -17.94 -2.13 -41.22
C GLY A 273 -16.65 -2.80 -41.72
N ARG A 274 -16.09 -2.33 -42.85
CA ARG A 274 -14.91 -2.95 -43.49
C ARG A 274 -13.74 -2.00 -43.72
N TRP A 275 -13.97 -0.69 -43.70
CA TRP A 275 -12.91 0.30 -43.85
C TRP A 275 -11.98 0.34 -42.62
N THR A 276 -10.77 0.85 -42.81
CA THR A 276 -9.69 0.87 -41.82
C THR A 276 -9.13 2.28 -41.64
N TRP A 277 -8.26 2.47 -40.63
CA TRP A 277 -7.50 3.72 -40.48
C TRP A 277 -6.70 4.09 -41.73
N ALA A 278 -6.15 3.10 -42.45
CA ALA A 278 -5.41 3.34 -43.69
C ALA A 278 -6.32 3.87 -44.80
N ASP A 279 -7.55 3.34 -44.90
CA ASP A 279 -8.54 3.84 -45.86
C ASP A 279 -8.94 5.28 -45.53
N LEU A 280 -9.11 5.62 -44.25
CA LEU A 280 -9.41 6.98 -43.82
C LEU A 280 -8.28 7.97 -44.17
N VAL A 281 -7.03 7.59 -43.91
CA VAL A 281 -5.88 8.41 -44.31
C VAL A 281 -5.82 8.58 -45.83
N ALA A 282 -6.01 7.50 -46.60
CA ALA A 282 -6.04 7.58 -48.06
C ALA A 282 -7.18 8.48 -48.57
N GLU A 283 -8.35 8.39 -47.94
CA GLU A 283 -9.52 9.20 -48.26
C GLU A 283 -9.28 10.70 -48.03
N THR A 284 -8.63 11.07 -46.91
CA THR A 284 -8.29 12.47 -46.62
C THR A 284 -7.23 13.07 -47.54
N ARG A 285 -6.48 12.24 -48.28
CA ARG A 285 -5.38 12.64 -49.18
C ARG A 285 -5.82 12.76 -50.65
N ARG A 286 -7.11 12.64 -50.93
CA ARG A 286 -7.67 12.85 -52.27
C ARG A 286 -7.45 14.28 -52.76
N ASP A 287 -7.55 14.45 -54.07
CA ASP A 287 -7.50 15.78 -54.68
C ASP A 287 -8.61 16.68 -54.14
N HIS A 288 -8.36 17.99 -54.13
CA HIS A 288 -9.30 18.99 -53.65
C HIS A 288 -10.70 18.86 -54.29
N LEU A 289 -10.76 18.64 -55.61
CA LEU A 289 -12.04 18.51 -56.32
C LEU A 289 -12.80 17.25 -55.89
N GLU A 290 -12.09 16.14 -55.64
CA GLU A 290 -12.70 14.92 -55.13
C GLU A 290 -13.24 15.13 -53.70
N LEU A 291 -12.48 15.80 -52.83
CA LEU A 291 -12.93 16.13 -51.47
C LEU A 291 -14.16 17.03 -51.47
N LEU A 292 -14.24 17.98 -52.41
CA LEU A 292 -15.41 18.84 -52.59
C LEU A 292 -16.64 18.01 -53.01
N GLU A 293 -16.49 17.06 -53.94
CA GLU A 293 -17.58 16.15 -54.33
C GLU A 293 -18.05 15.29 -53.14
N VAL A 294 -17.11 14.77 -52.35
CA VAL A 294 -17.42 14.03 -51.12
C VAL A 294 -18.21 14.89 -50.14
N ALA A 295 -17.78 16.13 -49.91
CA ALA A 295 -18.47 17.08 -49.04
C ALA A 295 -19.90 17.35 -49.53
N HIS A 296 -20.08 17.63 -50.83
CA HIS A 296 -21.42 17.86 -51.40
C HIS A 296 -22.38 16.69 -51.17
N ARG A 297 -21.88 15.45 -51.30
CA ARG A 297 -22.72 14.26 -51.25
C ARG A 297 -23.00 13.76 -49.83
N TYR A 298 -22.02 13.85 -48.95
CA TYR A 298 -22.06 13.17 -47.65
C TYR A 298 -22.07 14.12 -46.44
N HIS A 299 -21.58 15.35 -46.59
CA HIS A 299 -21.59 16.33 -45.49
C HIS A 299 -21.58 17.78 -46.02
N PRO A 300 -22.74 18.33 -46.46
CA PRO A 300 -22.82 19.62 -47.14
C PRO A 300 -22.25 20.81 -46.34
N ASP A 301 -22.27 20.73 -45.01
CA ASP A 301 -21.68 21.76 -44.14
C ASP A 301 -20.15 21.89 -44.30
N ALA A 302 -19.48 20.88 -44.85
CA ALA A 302 -18.06 20.93 -45.18
C ALA A 302 -17.76 21.73 -46.45
N VAL A 303 -18.75 21.88 -47.35
CA VAL A 303 -18.57 22.54 -48.66
C VAL A 303 -18.06 23.97 -48.50
N ARG A 304 -18.62 24.74 -47.56
CA ARG A 304 -18.22 26.14 -47.29
C ARG A 304 -16.74 26.32 -46.95
N PHE A 305 -16.08 25.25 -46.48
CA PHE A 305 -14.67 25.29 -46.10
C PHE A 305 -13.75 24.90 -47.25
N LEU A 306 -14.28 24.16 -48.23
CA LEU A 306 -13.57 23.74 -49.42
C LEU A 306 -13.83 24.70 -50.60
N ASP A 307 -14.96 25.37 -50.66
CA ASP A 307 -15.30 26.39 -51.66
C ASP A 307 -14.68 27.78 -51.36
N ALA A 308 -13.70 27.81 -50.47
CA ALA A 308 -13.01 29.01 -50.01
C ALA A 308 -11.80 29.38 -50.90
N ASP A 309 -11.23 30.58 -50.74
CA ASP A 309 -10.05 31.00 -51.50
C ASP A 309 -8.88 30.00 -51.32
N TYR A 310 -8.04 29.82 -52.33
CA TYR A 310 -7.00 28.78 -52.41
C TYR A 310 -6.11 28.72 -51.16
N ARG A 311 -5.79 29.89 -50.57
CA ARG A 311 -5.01 29.97 -49.32
C ARG A 311 -5.72 29.35 -48.11
N GLN A 312 -7.05 29.52 -48.03
CA GLN A 312 -7.87 28.99 -46.94
C GLN A 312 -8.04 27.47 -47.07
N VAL A 313 -8.21 26.98 -48.29
CA VAL A 313 -8.25 25.54 -48.60
C VAL A 313 -6.90 24.88 -48.30
N ALA A 314 -5.80 25.45 -48.78
CA ALA A 314 -4.45 24.92 -48.51
C ALA A 314 -4.14 24.84 -47.01
N SER A 315 -4.55 25.83 -46.23
CA SER A 315 -4.38 25.84 -44.76
C SER A 315 -5.27 24.80 -44.06
N THR A 316 -6.50 24.60 -44.56
CA THR A 316 -7.40 23.54 -44.09
C THR A 316 -6.79 22.16 -44.32
N LEU A 317 -6.33 21.88 -45.55
CA LEU A 317 -5.70 20.59 -45.90
C LEU A 317 -4.40 20.36 -45.12
N SER A 318 -3.62 21.43 -44.88
CA SER A 318 -2.42 21.37 -44.05
C SER A 318 -2.75 20.96 -42.60
N THR A 319 -3.79 21.55 -42.00
CA THR A 319 -4.25 21.22 -40.65
C THR A 319 -4.73 19.76 -40.57
N LEU A 320 -5.56 19.34 -41.54
CA LEU A 320 -6.01 17.96 -41.65
C LEU A 320 -4.83 16.98 -41.77
N THR A 321 -3.84 17.29 -42.60
CA THR A 321 -2.66 16.43 -42.79
C THR A 321 -1.78 16.36 -41.55
N ALA A 322 -1.65 17.47 -40.81
CA ALA A 322 -0.90 17.51 -39.57
C ALA A 322 -1.51 16.62 -38.48
N ASP A 323 -2.84 16.55 -38.41
CA ASP A 323 -3.58 15.80 -37.39
C ASP A 323 -3.93 14.35 -37.81
N THR A 324 -3.60 13.95 -39.05
CA THR A 324 -3.84 12.58 -39.57
C THR A 324 -2.56 11.78 -39.85
N ASN A 325 -1.37 12.36 -39.63
CA ASN A 325 -0.07 11.69 -39.74
C ASN A 325 0.30 10.90 -38.48
#